data_AF-A0A6S7F9V4-F1
#
_entry.id   AF-A0A6S7F9V4-F1
#
_cell.length_a   1.000
_cell.length_b   1.000
_cell.length_c   1.000
_cell.angle_alpha   90.00
_cell.angle_beta   90.00
_cell.angle_gamma   90.00
#
_symmetry.space_group_name_H-M   'P 1'
#
loop_
_entity.id
_entity.type
_entity.pdbx_description
1 polymer ?
#
loop_
_entity_poly.entity_id
_entity_poly.type
_entity_poly.pdbx_seq_one_letter_code
_entity_poly.pdbx_strand_id
1 'polypeptide(L)' 'MIVEVFQRPDLSWAFRRIAMLGVQEDGQRYASRDDAVAAAQAAYPDVSITLREPDTDGTTLA' A
#
# COMPACT_ATOMS: atom_id res chain seq x y z
N MET A 1 7.32 2.71 12.80
CA MET A 1 6.13 2.08 12.19
C MET A 1 5.95 2.72 10.83
N ILE A 2 5.60 1.95 9.80
CA ILE A 2 5.44 2.45 8.43
C ILE A 2 4.09 1.96 7.90
N VAL A 3 3.45 2.77 7.06
CA VAL A 3 2.27 2.34 6.30
C VAL A 3 2.65 2.28 4.84
N GLU A 4 2.42 1.13 4.20
CA GLU A 4 2.72 0.91 2.80
C GLU A 4 1.42 0.79 2.01
N VAL A 5 1.23 1.64 1.01
CA VAL A 5 0.13 1.57 0.03
C VAL A 5 0.65 0.84 -1.21
N PHE A 6 -0.07 -0.18 -1.67
CA PHE A 6 0.35 -1.05 -2.78
C PHE A 6 -0.83 -1.42 -3.68
N GLN A 7 -0.53 -1.74 -4.93
CA GLN A 7 -1.51 -2.28 -5.86
C GLN A 7 -1.55 -3.81 -5.76
N ARG A 8 -2.76 -4.38 -5.74
CA ARG A 8 -3.04 -5.81 -5.75
C ARG A 8 -3.06 -6.34 -7.19
N PRO A 9 -2.96 -7.68 -7.39
CA PRO A 9 -3.05 -8.29 -8.72
C PRO A 9 -4.38 -8.02 -9.44
N ASP A 10 -5.46 -7.76 -8.69
CA ASP A 10 -6.77 -7.41 -9.23
C ASP A 10 -6.90 -5.92 -9.61
N LEU A 11 -5.78 -5.19 -9.69
CA LEU A 11 -5.67 -3.76 -10.00
C LEU A 11 -6.26 -2.82 -8.93
N SER A 12 -6.89 -3.34 -7.87
CA SER A 12 -7.28 -2.55 -6.71
C SER A 12 -6.09 -2.16 -5.85
N TRP A 13 -6.27 -1.12 -5.04
CA TRP A 13 -5.28 -0.61 -4.11
C TRP A 13 -5.66 -1.00 -2.69
N ALA A 14 -4.65 -1.25 -1.87
CA ALA A 14 -4.78 -1.50 -0.44
C ALA A 14 -3.58 -0.88 0.29
N PHE A 15 -3.64 -0.82 1.62
CA PHE A 15 -2.49 -0.47 2.43
C PHE A 15 -2.26 -1.48 3.55
N ARG A 16 -1.04 -1.54 4.04
CA ARG A 16 -0.66 -2.38 5.19
C ARG A 16 0.22 -1.61 6.13
N ARG A 17 -0.05 -1.77 7.43
CA ARG A 17 0.78 -1.26 8.50
C ARG A 17 1.87 -2.27 8.80
N ILE A 18 3.12 -1.80 8.82
CA ILE A 18 4.30 -2.57 9.20
C ILE A 18 4.79 -2.04 10.55
N ALA A 19 4.60 -2.83 11.60
CA ALA A 19 5.03 -2.54 12.96
C ALA A 19 5.95 -3.66 13.50
N MET A 20 6.59 -3.42 14.64
CA MET A 20 7.46 -4.42 15.27
C MET A 20 6.73 -5.74 15.58
N LEU A 21 5.43 -5.67 15.83
CA LEU A 21 4.58 -6.83 16.15
C LEU A 21 4.06 -7.57 14.91
N GLY A 22 4.36 -7.08 13.70
CA GLY A 22 3.97 -7.72 12.44
C GLY A 22 3.35 -6.77 11.42
N VAL A 23 2.83 -7.37 10.36
CA VAL A 23 2.17 -6.69 9.25
C VAL A 23 0.67 -6.87 9.37
N GLN A 24 -0.08 -5.77 9.26
CA GLN A 24 -1.55 -5.79 9.27
C GLN A 24 -2.05 -5.10 8.01
N GLU A 25 -2.63 -5.87 7.11
CA GLU A 25 -3.24 -5.37 5.86
C GLU A 25 -4.64 -4.83 6.14
N ASP A 26 -4.97 -3.73 5.48
CA ASP A 26 -6.33 -3.22 5.42
C ASP A 26 -7.22 -4.17 4.62
N GLY A 27 -8.41 -4.45 5.16
CA GLY A 27 -9.37 -5.36 4.54
C GLY A 27 -10.13 -4.74 3.37
N GLN A 28 -10.01 -3.43 3.15
CA GLN A 28 -10.71 -2.68 2.13
C GLN A 28 -9.95 -2.69 0.81
N ARG A 29 -10.70 -2.51 -0.28
CA ARG A 29 -10.17 -2.39 -1.63
C ARG A 29 -10.57 -1.04 -2.18
N TYR A 30 -9.56 -0.29 -2.60
CA TYR A 30 -9.71 1.04 -3.15
C TYR A 30 -9.54 1.00 -4.66
N ALA A 31 -10.37 1.75 -5.38
CA ALA A 31 -10.30 1.78 -6.85
C ALA A 31 -9.08 2.56 -7.35
N SER A 32 -8.58 3.51 -6.54
CA SER A 32 -7.52 4.44 -6.91
C SER A 32 -6.44 4.49 -5.85
N ARG A 33 -5.20 4.73 -6.30
CA ARG A 33 -4.06 5.00 -5.42
C ARG A 33 -4.35 6.10 -4.42
N ASP A 34 -4.89 7.22 -4.89
CA ASP A 34 -5.14 8.41 -4.08
C ASP A 34 -6.12 8.11 -2.94
N ASP A 35 -7.17 7.33 -3.22
CA ASP A 35 -8.18 6.90 -2.26
C ASP A 35 -7.57 6.00 -1.17
N ALA A 36 -6.68 5.07 -1.56
CA ALA A 36 -5.93 4.25 -0.60
C ALA A 36 -4.95 5.07 0.26
N VAL A 37 -4.30 6.09 -0.32
CA VAL A 37 -3.40 6.99 0.41
C VAL A 37 -4.20 7.85 1.39
N ALA A 38 -5.31 8.44 0.96
CA ALA A 38 -6.18 9.25 1.81
C ALA A 38 -6.74 8.42 2.97
N ALA A 39 -7.18 7.18 2.71
CA ALA A 39 -7.64 6.27 3.76
C ALA A 39 -6.51 5.90 4.73
N ALA A 40 -5.31 5.62 4.23
CA ALA A 40 -4.13 5.37 5.05
C ALA A 40 -3.75 6.59 5.92
N GLN A 41 -3.85 7.81 5.38
CA GLN A 41 -3.62 9.06 6.13
C GLN A 41 -4.68 9.28 7.20
N ALA A 42 -5.94 8.99 6.90
CA ALA A 42 -7.03 9.11 7.86
C ALA A 42 -6.91 8.08 9.00
N ALA A 43 -6.49 6.85 8.69
CA ALA A 43 -6.28 5.80 9.69
C ALA A 43 -5.01 6.04 10.53
N TYR A 44 -3.97 6.62 9.94
CA TYR A 44 -2.65 6.81 10.55
C TYR A 44 -2.09 8.21 10.26
N PRO A 45 -2.63 9.27 10.87
CA PRO A 45 -2.29 10.66 10.54
C PRO A 45 -0.85 11.05 10.88
N ASP A 46 -0.20 10.36 11.82
CA ASP A 46 1.15 10.65 12.30
C ASP A 46 2.22 9.73 11.66
N VAL A 47 1.84 8.93 10.65
CA VAL A 47 2.74 7.92 10.08
C VAL A 47 3.07 8.26 8.65
N SER A 48 4.37 8.19 8.32
CA SER A 48 4.83 8.30 6.94
C SER A 48 4.28 7.15 6.10
N ILE A 49 3.61 7.52 5.01
CA ILE A 49 3.08 6.58 4.03
C ILE A 49 4.10 6.40 2.92
N THR A 50 4.40 5.14 2.61
CA THR A 50 5.24 4.74 1.49
C THR A 50 4.36 4.14 0.41
N LEU A 51 4.56 4.55 -0.84
CA LEU A 51 3.94 3.88 -1.96
C LEU A 51 4.87 2.77 -2.45
N ARG A 52 4.34 1.54 -2.55
CA ARG A 52 4.97 0.47 -3.31
C ARG A 52 4.47 0.52 -4.74
N GLU A 53 5.37 0.88 -5.65
CA GLU A 53 5.12 0.73 -7.08
C GLU A 53 4.93 -0.76 -7.39
N PRO A 54 3.95 -1.14 -8.23
CA PRO A 54 3.86 -2.52 -8.68
C PRO A 54 5.20 -2.86 -9.32
N ASP A 55 5.81 -3.94 -8.85
CA ASP A 55 7.11 -4.42 -9.32
C ASP A 55 6.99 -4.60 -10.83
N THR A 56 7.43 -3.59 -11.57
CA THR A 56 7.56 -3.61 -13.01
C THR A 56 8.98 -4.10 -13.30
N ASP A 57 9.45 -5.13 -12.58
CA ASP A 57 10.62 -5.89 -12.96
C ASP A 57 10.23 -6.79 -14.15
N GLY A 58 9.96 -6.11 -15.26
CA GLY A 58 10.18 -6.66 -16.58
C GLY A 58 11.68 -6.70 -16.82
N THR A 59 12.40 -7.56 -16.09
CA THR A 59 13.66 -8.10 -16.60
C THR A 59 13.31 -9.01 -17.78
N THR A 60 12.98 -8.38 -18.91
CA THR A 60 13.15 -9.02 -20.22
C THR A 60 14.65 -9.10 -20.43
N LEU A 61 15.25 -10.22 -20.00
CA LEU A 61 16.56 -10.62 -20.52
C LEU A 61 16.36 -10.89 -22.01
N ALA A 62 16.64 -9.88 -22.83
CA ALA A 62 16.83 -10.01 -24.27
C ALA A 62 18.30 -10.37 -24.57
#